data_AF-A0A3C0AM48-F1
#
_entry.id   AF-A0A3C0AM48-F1
#
_cell.length_a   1.000
_cell.length_b   1.000
_cell.length_c   1.000
_cell.angle_alpha   90.00
_cell.angle_beta   90.00
_cell.angle_gamma   90.00
#
_symmetry.space_group_name_H-M   'P 1'
#
loop_
_entity.id
_entity.type
_entity.pdbx_description
1 polymer ?
#
loop_
_entity_poly.entity_id
_entity_poly.type
_entity_poly.pdbx_seq_one_letter_code
_entity_poly.pdbx_strand_id
1 'polypeptide(L)'
;DKLIDMGVMYCWYHIYRVAGPEPNPELALSPEEQLRARKFVVDIRARKPIGVIDAYFDHDGTALCPAATGLSHHINPWGDIEPCPVIQFATDSIHDRSKTLKEKFIGSEFLKDFRHVVQQNTRGCIILERPDLLEDLMKKHGAKDSTFRKQAMQELQNLETRTSQYSPGNEVPEKSWVYRIAKKFFFNDFGVYAGTD
;
A
#
# COMPACT_ATOMS: atom_id res chain seq x y z
N ASP A 1 6.72 10.64 -24.52
CA ASP A 1 5.56 11.30 -25.14
C ASP A 1 4.57 10.34 -25.79
N LYS A 2 4.95 9.14 -26.26
CA LYS A 2 4.02 8.14 -26.83
C LYS A 2 2.64 7.99 -26.16
N LEU A 3 2.56 7.94 -24.82
CA LEU A 3 1.27 7.85 -24.11
C LEU A 3 0.40 9.10 -24.31
N ILE A 4 1.02 10.28 -24.33
CA ILE A 4 0.34 11.57 -24.62
C ILE A 4 -0.16 11.57 -26.06
N ASP A 5 0.66 11.12 -27.01
CA ASP A 5 0.29 11.04 -28.43
C ASP A 5 -0.88 10.08 -28.65
N MET A 6 -1.01 9.05 -27.81
CA MET A 6 -2.14 8.12 -27.77
C MET A 6 -3.39 8.68 -27.05
N GLY A 7 -3.34 9.89 -26.50
CA GLY A 7 -4.44 10.50 -25.75
C GLY A 7 -4.63 9.96 -24.33
N VAL A 8 -3.61 9.31 -23.74
CA VAL A 8 -3.69 8.80 -22.36
C VAL A 8 -3.66 9.95 -21.36
N MET A 9 -4.69 10.04 -20.53
CA MET A 9 -4.84 11.10 -19.52
C MET A 9 -3.90 10.90 -18.32
N TYR A 10 -3.73 9.67 -17.87
CA TYR A 10 -2.84 9.34 -16.74
C TYR A 10 -2.28 7.92 -16.84
N CYS A 11 -1.15 7.68 -16.17
CA CYS A 11 -0.57 6.36 -15.98
C CYS A 11 -0.29 6.06 -14.51
N TRP A 12 -0.51 4.82 -14.11
CA TRP A 12 -0.04 4.30 -12.83
C TRP A 12 1.42 3.89 -12.96
N TYR A 13 2.27 4.37 -12.06
CA TYR A 13 3.70 4.09 -12.07
C TYR A 13 4.09 3.37 -10.78
N HIS A 14 4.00 2.04 -10.82
CA HIS A 14 4.33 1.18 -9.70
C HIS A 14 5.71 0.56 -9.87
N ILE A 15 6.41 0.41 -8.75
CA ILE A 15 7.60 -0.43 -8.66
C ILE A 15 7.16 -1.85 -8.25
N TYR A 16 7.91 -2.86 -8.67
CA TYR A 16 7.64 -4.24 -8.30
C TYR A 16 7.80 -4.43 -6.79
N ARG A 17 6.80 -5.04 -6.15
CA ARG A 17 6.81 -5.42 -4.73
C ARG A 17 6.79 -6.93 -4.67
N VAL A 18 7.73 -7.50 -3.92
CA VAL A 18 7.94 -8.95 -3.87
C VAL A 18 6.87 -9.57 -2.96
N ALA A 19 5.89 -10.20 -3.59
CA ALA A 19 4.78 -10.87 -2.92
C ALA A 19 4.10 -11.85 -3.90
N GLY A 20 3.33 -12.79 -3.35
CA GLY A 20 2.57 -13.77 -4.11
C GLY A 20 3.24 -15.15 -4.20
N PRO A 21 2.65 -16.08 -4.97
CA PRO A 21 3.04 -17.50 -4.98
C PRO A 21 4.39 -17.76 -5.66
N GLU A 22 4.75 -16.96 -6.65
CA GLU A 22 5.99 -17.09 -7.43
C GLU A 22 6.70 -15.72 -7.43
N PRO A 23 7.27 -15.30 -6.28
CA PRO A 23 7.96 -14.03 -6.21
C PRO A 23 9.25 -14.10 -7.05
N ASN A 24 9.62 -12.98 -7.70
CA ASN A 24 10.91 -12.85 -8.38
C ASN A 24 11.74 -11.74 -7.70
N PRO A 25 12.49 -12.07 -6.63
CA PRO A 25 13.22 -11.10 -5.83
C PRO A 25 14.23 -10.25 -6.62
N GLU A 26 14.77 -10.78 -7.72
CA GLU A 26 15.78 -10.13 -8.56
C GLU A 26 15.22 -8.94 -9.35
N LEU A 27 13.90 -8.87 -9.55
CA LEU A 27 13.24 -7.74 -10.21
C LEU A 27 12.95 -6.57 -9.26
N ALA A 28 13.19 -6.73 -7.96
CA ALA A 28 12.99 -5.66 -7.00
C ALA A 28 14.07 -4.59 -7.15
N LEU A 29 13.65 -3.32 -7.12
CA LEU A 29 14.56 -2.19 -7.21
C LEU A 29 15.38 -2.02 -5.92
N SER A 30 16.67 -1.73 -6.08
CA SER A 30 17.52 -1.21 -5.01
C SER A 30 16.99 0.12 -4.46
N PRO A 31 17.37 0.53 -3.23
CA PRO A 31 16.97 1.83 -2.67
C PRO A 31 17.30 3.02 -3.60
N GLU A 32 18.45 3.00 -4.25
CA GLU A 32 18.87 4.03 -5.21
C GLU A 32 17.98 4.05 -6.44
N GLU A 33 17.56 2.88 -6.94
CA GLU A 33 16.62 2.76 -8.05
C GLU A 33 15.22 3.22 -7.68
N GLN A 34 14.75 2.91 -6.48
CA GLN A 34 13.47 3.40 -5.96
C GLN A 34 13.47 4.94 -5.86
N LEU A 35 14.56 5.53 -5.38
CA LEU A 35 14.73 6.97 -5.34
C LEU A 35 14.75 7.59 -6.76
N ARG A 36 15.43 6.95 -7.71
CA ARG A 36 15.40 7.38 -9.13
C ARG A 36 13.98 7.32 -9.70
N ALA A 37 13.24 6.24 -9.44
CA ALA A 37 11.85 6.09 -9.88
C ALA A 37 10.95 7.19 -9.28
N ARG A 38 11.09 7.49 -7.99
CA ARG A 38 10.35 8.56 -7.33
C ARG A 38 10.66 9.93 -7.93
N LYS A 39 11.94 10.26 -8.11
CA LYS A 39 12.37 11.51 -8.77
C LYS A 39 11.77 11.63 -10.18
N PHE A 40 11.80 10.54 -10.96
CA PHE A 40 11.18 10.49 -12.28
C PHE A 40 9.69 10.84 -12.23
N VAL A 41 8.91 10.21 -11.34
CA VAL A 41 7.47 10.47 -11.22
C VAL A 41 7.18 11.94 -10.92
N VAL A 42 7.85 12.50 -9.91
CA VAL A 42 7.67 13.91 -9.51
C VAL A 42 8.08 14.86 -10.64
N ASP A 43 9.16 14.54 -11.36
CA ASP A 43 9.65 15.36 -12.47
C ASP A 43 8.73 15.32 -13.68
N ILE A 44 8.14 14.18 -14.01
CA ILE A 44 7.24 14.06 -15.16
C ILE A 44 5.94 14.83 -14.89
N ARG A 45 5.38 14.74 -13.69
CA ARG A 45 4.18 15.51 -13.26
C ARG A 45 4.32 17.01 -13.47
N ALA A 46 5.54 17.54 -13.35
CA ALA A 46 5.83 18.96 -13.51
C ALA A 46 6.18 19.37 -14.96
N ARG A 47 6.50 18.42 -15.83
CA ARG A 47 7.06 18.70 -17.17
C ARG A 47 6.17 18.27 -18.33
N LYS A 48 5.25 17.33 -18.12
CA LYS A 48 4.50 16.68 -19.20
C LYS A 48 2.99 16.78 -18.95
N PRO A 49 2.17 16.96 -20.00
CA PRO A 49 0.71 17.05 -19.88
C PRO A 49 0.07 15.67 -19.73
N ILE A 50 0.50 14.90 -18.73
CA ILE A 50 -0.04 13.58 -18.38
C ILE A 50 0.01 13.40 -16.86
N GLY A 51 -1.04 12.80 -16.30
CA GLY A 51 -1.02 12.38 -14.90
C GLY A 51 -0.09 11.18 -14.71
N VAL A 52 0.79 11.21 -13.72
CA VAL A 52 1.54 10.01 -13.31
C VAL A 52 1.14 9.74 -11.87
N ILE A 53 0.71 8.53 -11.54
CA ILE A 53 0.15 8.20 -10.22
C ILE A 53 1.08 7.24 -9.48
N ASP A 54 1.47 7.63 -8.26
CA ASP A 54 2.10 6.80 -7.23
C ASP A 54 1.36 7.04 -5.91
N ALA A 55 0.92 5.98 -5.24
CA ALA A 55 0.00 6.07 -4.10
C ALA A 55 0.68 5.86 -2.74
N TYR A 56 2.02 5.90 -2.70
CA TYR A 56 2.80 5.48 -1.52
C TYR A 56 3.57 6.62 -0.84
N PHE A 57 3.34 7.85 -1.28
CA PHE A 57 3.99 9.05 -0.75
C PHE A 57 2.96 10.16 -0.58
N ASP A 58 3.11 10.98 0.46
CA ASP A 58 2.34 12.20 0.61
C ASP A 58 2.86 13.34 -0.30
N HIS A 59 2.48 14.58 0.02
CA HIS A 59 2.90 15.79 -0.66
C HIS A 59 4.36 16.23 -0.40
N ASP A 60 4.91 15.88 0.77
CA ASP A 60 6.30 16.18 1.16
C ASP A 60 7.25 15.05 0.75
N GLY A 61 6.73 13.98 0.15
CA GLY A 61 7.52 12.85 -0.29
C GLY A 61 7.79 11.83 0.80
N THR A 62 7.11 11.96 1.93
CA THR A 62 7.15 11.03 3.04
C THR A 62 6.35 9.79 2.67
N ALA A 63 6.89 8.61 2.98
CA ALA A 63 6.20 7.36 2.74
C ALA A 63 4.88 7.26 3.53
N LEU A 64 3.89 6.61 2.91
CA LEU A 64 2.66 6.17 3.54
C LEU A 64 2.19 4.84 2.97
N CYS A 65 1.34 4.16 3.74
CA CYS A 65 0.61 2.95 3.33
C CYS A 65 -0.90 3.27 3.25
N PRO A 66 -1.54 3.22 2.06
CA PRO A 66 -2.97 3.52 1.93
C PRO A 66 -3.90 2.64 2.77
N ALA A 67 -3.50 1.40 3.02
CA ALA A 67 -4.24 0.47 3.88
C ALA A 67 -4.15 0.90 5.35
N ALA A 68 -2.96 1.31 5.80
CA ALA A 68 -2.76 1.81 7.16
C ALA A 68 -3.49 3.13 7.41
N THR A 69 -3.50 4.01 6.41
CA THR A 69 -4.17 5.32 6.51
C THR A 69 -5.69 5.23 6.43
N GLY A 70 -6.24 4.05 6.10
CA GLY A 70 -7.67 3.85 5.90
C GLY A 70 -8.21 4.46 4.60
N LEU A 71 -7.32 4.90 3.69
CA LEU A 71 -7.68 5.46 2.38
C LEU A 71 -8.37 4.43 1.48
N SER A 72 -7.97 3.16 1.59
CA SER A 72 -8.47 2.10 0.73
C SER A 72 -8.59 0.79 1.48
N HIS A 73 -9.59 0.01 1.12
CA HIS A 73 -9.72 -1.39 1.46
C HIS A 73 -9.94 -2.16 0.16
N HIS A 74 -9.58 -3.45 0.16
CA HIS A 74 -9.78 -4.32 -0.99
C HIS A 74 -10.97 -5.25 -0.75
N ILE A 75 -11.83 -5.39 -1.75
CA ILE A 75 -12.87 -6.43 -1.77
C ILE A 75 -12.48 -7.37 -2.89
N ASN A 76 -12.18 -8.63 -2.54
CA ASN A 76 -11.76 -9.60 -3.52
C ASN A 76 -12.95 -10.13 -4.36
N PRO A 77 -12.71 -10.95 -5.41
CA PRO A 77 -13.79 -11.48 -6.25
C PRO A 77 -14.85 -12.33 -5.54
N TRP A 78 -14.54 -12.87 -4.36
CA TRP A 78 -15.47 -13.66 -3.52
C TRP A 78 -16.17 -12.81 -2.46
N GLY A 79 -15.94 -11.50 -2.45
CA GLY A 79 -16.55 -10.56 -1.53
C GLY A 79 -15.89 -10.49 -0.16
N ASP A 80 -14.72 -11.10 0.04
CA ASP A 80 -13.99 -10.94 1.30
C ASP A 80 -13.35 -9.55 1.39
N ILE A 81 -13.36 -8.98 2.60
CA ILE A 81 -12.81 -7.65 2.88
C ILE A 81 -11.38 -7.81 3.38
N GLU A 82 -10.43 -7.38 2.55
CA GLU A 82 -9.00 -7.48 2.76
C GLU A 82 -8.40 -6.08 3.01
N PRO A 83 -7.37 -5.94 3.87
CA PRO A 83 -6.76 -4.63 4.14
C PRO A 83 -6.03 -4.07 2.91
N CYS A 84 -5.46 -4.93 2.08
CA CYS A 84 -4.64 -4.55 0.93
C CYS A 84 -4.74 -5.67 -0.14
N PRO A 85 -4.72 -5.37 -1.46
CA PRO A 85 -4.85 -6.39 -2.50
C PRO A 85 -3.78 -7.50 -2.48
N VAL A 86 -2.63 -7.26 -1.85
CA VAL A 86 -1.56 -8.26 -1.68
C VAL A 86 -1.58 -8.95 -0.31
N ILE A 87 -2.48 -8.56 0.58
CA ILE A 87 -2.68 -9.16 1.91
C ILE A 87 -4.03 -9.86 1.88
N GLN A 88 -4.02 -11.08 1.36
CA GLN A 88 -5.22 -11.82 1.02
C GLN A 88 -5.70 -12.67 2.22
N PHE A 89 -6.08 -11.95 3.28
CA PHE A 89 -6.68 -12.49 4.48
C PHE A 89 -7.87 -11.64 4.92
N ALA A 90 -8.90 -12.30 5.46
CA ALA A 90 -10.13 -11.61 5.86
C ALA A 90 -10.81 -12.23 7.07
N THR A 91 -11.49 -11.40 7.85
CA THR A 91 -12.45 -11.81 8.90
C THR A 91 -13.89 -11.58 8.50
N ASP A 92 -14.14 -10.67 7.55
CA ASP A 92 -15.47 -10.23 7.15
C ASP A 92 -15.65 -10.35 5.63
N SER A 93 -16.91 -10.53 5.21
CA SER A 93 -17.31 -10.58 3.81
C SER A 93 -18.52 -9.69 3.58
N ILE A 94 -18.61 -9.06 2.40
CA ILE A 94 -19.80 -8.27 2.02
C ILE A 94 -21.08 -9.11 1.97
N HIS A 95 -20.96 -10.44 1.84
CA HIS A 95 -22.10 -11.36 1.77
C HIS A 95 -22.70 -11.72 3.14
N ASP A 96 -21.98 -11.49 4.24
CA ASP A 96 -22.51 -11.70 5.59
C ASP A 96 -23.67 -10.74 5.88
N ARG A 97 -24.89 -11.25 6.07
CA ARG A 97 -26.07 -10.40 6.32
C ARG A 97 -26.26 -10.04 7.79
N SER A 98 -25.45 -10.59 8.70
CA SER A 98 -25.55 -10.31 10.14
C SER A 98 -24.99 -8.93 10.53
N LYS A 99 -24.11 -8.36 9.69
CA LYS A 99 -23.49 -7.03 9.87
C LYS A 99 -23.76 -6.11 8.69
N THR A 100 -23.91 -4.82 8.96
CA THR A 100 -23.90 -3.76 7.95
C THR A 100 -22.50 -3.57 7.35
N LEU A 101 -22.41 -2.96 6.16
CA LEU A 101 -21.10 -2.60 5.58
C LEU A 101 -20.27 -1.70 6.52
N LYS A 102 -20.92 -0.75 7.19
CA LYS A 102 -20.25 0.14 8.15
C LYS A 102 -19.58 -0.66 9.27
N GLU A 103 -20.27 -1.65 9.83
CA GLU A 103 -19.71 -2.50 10.89
C GLU A 103 -18.55 -3.35 10.37
N LYS A 104 -18.63 -3.86 9.13
CA LYS A 104 -17.55 -4.65 8.52
C LYS A 104 -16.29 -3.83 8.24
N PHE A 105 -16.40 -2.56 7.84
CA PHE A 105 -15.23 -1.73 7.53
C PHE A 105 -14.70 -0.94 8.73
N ILE A 106 -15.60 -0.34 9.51
CA ILE A 106 -15.22 0.57 10.62
C ILE A 106 -15.15 -0.21 11.94
N GLY A 107 -16.04 -1.19 12.13
CA GLY A 107 -16.13 -1.98 13.35
C GLY A 107 -15.26 -3.24 13.36
N SER A 108 -14.54 -3.56 12.28
CA SER A 108 -13.66 -4.73 12.23
C SER A 108 -12.43 -4.53 13.12
N GLU A 109 -12.31 -5.37 14.15
CA GLU A 109 -11.14 -5.40 15.03
C GLU A 109 -9.87 -5.79 14.27
N PHE A 110 -9.99 -6.70 13.29
CA PHE A 110 -8.89 -7.08 12.41
C PHE A 110 -8.34 -5.90 11.61
N LEU A 111 -9.21 -5.15 10.93
CA LEU A 111 -8.78 -3.97 10.15
C LEU A 111 -8.25 -2.85 11.06
N LYS A 112 -8.81 -2.69 12.26
CA LYS A 112 -8.32 -1.72 13.26
C LYS A 112 -6.92 -2.09 13.74
N ASP A 113 -6.71 -3.33 14.16
CA ASP A 113 -5.41 -3.81 14.62
C ASP A 113 -4.38 -3.82 13.49
N PHE A 114 -4.78 -4.17 12.27
CA PHE A 114 -3.92 -4.04 11.09
C PHE A 114 -3.36 -2.63 10.95
N ARG A 115 -4.23 -1.62 10.95
CA ARG A 115 -3.80 -0.22 10.85
C ARG A 115 -2.85 0.16 11.98
N HIS A 116 -3.16 -0.24 13.22
CA HIS A 116 -2.32 0.04 14.37
C HIS A 116 -0.94 -0.63 14.27
N VAL A 117 -0.88 -1.92 13.94
CA VAL A 117 0.38 -2.66 13.80
C VAL A 117 1.25 -2.06 12.70
N VAL A 118 0.68 -1.73 11.53
CA VAL A 118 1.44 -1.07 10.46
C VAL A 118 1.97 0.27 10.93
N GLN A 119 1.10 1.13 11.47
CA GLN A 119 1.46 2.47 11.95
C GLN A 119 2.65 2.45 12.92
N GLN A 120 2.66 1.51 13.89
CA GLN A 120 3.69 1.46 14.92
C GLN A 120 5.04 0.89 14.44
N ASN A 121 5.09 0.25 13.27
CA ASN A 121 6.27 -0.51 12.85
C ASN A 121 6.87 -0.06 11.53
N THR A 122 6.12 0.63 10.67
CA THR A 122 6.64 1.10 9.39
C THR A 122 5.73 2.16 8.75
N ARG A 123 6.33 3.13 8.06
CA ARG A 123 5.61 4.01 7.09
C ARG A 123 5.56 3.42 5.67
N GLY A 124 6.27 2.31 5.50
CA GLY A 124 6.49 1.59 4.27
C GLY A 124 5.45 0.50 4.02
N CYS A 125 5.91 -0.66 3.57
CA CYS A 125 5.05 -1.80 3.26
C CYS A 125 5.31 -2.93 4.24
N ILE A 126 4.34 -3.21 5.11
CA ILE A 126 4.49 -4.22 6.16
C ILE A 126 4.81 -5.62 5.62
N ILE A 127 4.29 -6.00 4.44
CA ILE A 127 4.59 -7.30 3.83
C ILE A 127 6.08 -7.45 3.48
N LEU A 128 6.75 -6.35 3.13
CA LEU A 128 8.17 -6.36 2.78
C LEU A 128 9.04 -6.19 4.02
N GLU A 129 8.64 -5.33 4.96
CA GLU A 129 9.49 -4.95 6.09
C GLU A 129 9.29 -5.84 7.32
N ARG A 130 8.05 -6.23 7.61
CA ARG A 130 7.66 -6.99 8.82
C ARG A 130 6.60 -8.06 8.52
N PRO A 131 6.92 -9.05 7.65
CA PRO A 131 6.01 -10.16 7.36
C PRO A 131 5.68 -10.98 8.61
N ASP A 132 6.60 -11.04 9.59
CA ASP A 132 6.43 -11.66 10.90
C ASP A 132 5.24 -11.08 11.67
N LEU A 133 5.14 -9.75 11.76
CA LEU A 133 4.02 -9.09 12.45
C LEU A 133 2.70 -9.29 11.73
N LEU A 134 2.74 -9.40 10.40
CA LEU A 134 1.56 -9.66 9.61
C LEU A 134 1.03 -11.08 9.88
N GLU A 135 1.92 -12.07 9.97
CA GLU A 135 1.58 -13.44 10.33
C GLU A 135 0.95 -13.52 11.73
N ASP A 136 1.56 -12.87 12.72
CA ASP A 136 1.04 -12.82 14.09
C ASP A 136 -0.36 -12.19 14.14
N LEU A 137 -0.57 -11.12 13.37
CA LEU A 137 -1.87 -10.47 13.27
C LEU A 137 -2.93 -11.40 12.65
N MET A 138 -2.59 -12.14 11.58
CA MET A 138 -3.52 -13.09 10.96
C MET A 138 -3.93 -14.19 11.94
N LYS A 139 -2.95 -14.75 12.66
CA LYS A 139 -3.18 -15.77 13.70
C LYS A 139 -4.04 -15.24 14.83
N LYS A 140 -3.75 -14.04 15.34
CA LYS A 140 -4.49 -13.38 16.43
C LYS A 140 -5.98 -13.26 16.13
N HIS A 141 -6.32 -12.87 14.90
CA HIS A 141 -7.71 -12.62 14.49
C HIS A 141 -8.40 -13.84 13.87
N GLY A 142 -7.69 -14.96 13.72
CA GLY A 142 -8.20 -16.11 12.95
C GLY A 142 -8.57 -15.73 11.52
N ALA A 143 -7.84 -14.77 10.93
CA ALA A 143 -8.13 -14.27 9.59
C ALA A 143 -7.92 -15.40 8.58
N LYS A 144 -8.97 -15.74 7.83
CA LYS A 144 -8.93 -16.84 6.88
C LYS A 144 -8.11 -16.44 5.66
N ASP A 145 -7.40 -17.40 5.09
CA ASP A 145 -6.82 -17.27 3.75
C ASP A 145 -7.96 -17.13 2.73
N SER A 146 -8.08 -15.94 2.13
CA SER A 146 -9.12 -15.58 1.17
C SER A 146 -8.71 -15.85 -0.29
N THR A 147 -7.51 -16.38 -0.51
CA THR A 147 -7.06 -16.79 -1.84
C THR A 147 -7.77 -18.05 -2.30
N PHE A 148 -7.81 -18.27 -3.62
CA PHE A 148 -8.25 -19.56 -4.17
C PHE A 148 -7.26 -20.69 -3.86
N ARG A 149 -5.97 -20.38 -3.88
CA ARG A 149 -4.85 -21.34 -3.75
C ARG A 149 -4.65 -21.88 -2.33
N LYS A 150 -5.14 -21.19 -1.30
CA LYS A 150 -5.01 -21.57 0.11
C LYS A 150 -3.57 -21.74 0.59
N GLN A 151 -2.68 -20.86 0.09
CA GLN A 151 -1.25 -20.86 0.38
C GLN A 151 -0.74 -19.50 0.88
N ALA A 152 -1.61 -18.51 1.13
CA ALA A 152 -1.21 -17.16 1.51
C ALA A 152 -0.37 -17.12 2.78
N MET A 153 -0.65 -18.00 3.75
CA MET A 153 0.15 -18.10 4.98
C MET A 153 1.55 -18.64 4.71
N GLN A 154 1.66 -19.69 3.90
CA GLN A 154 2.95 -20.26 3.51
C GLN A 154 3.77 -19.26 2.68
N GLU A 155 3.11 -18.54 1.77
CA GLU A 155 3.73 -17.48 0.98
C GLU A 155 4.28 -16.38 1.88
N LEU A 156 3.51 -15.93 2.86
CA LEU A 156 3.93 -14.93 3.84
C LEU A 156 5.15 -15.40 4.66
N GLN A 157 5.13 -16.66 5.11
CA GLN A 157 6.22 -17.28 5.86
C GLN A 157 7.51 -17.45 5.03
N ASN A 158 7.38 -17.58 3.71
CA ASN A 158 8.51 -17.71 2.80
C ASN A 158 9.10 -16.37 2.36
N LEU A 159 8.49 -15.23 2.76
CA LEU A 159 9.03 -13.92 2.43
C LEU A 159 10.23 -13.59 3.32
N GLU A 160 11.29 -13.14 2.68
CA GLU A 160 12.41 -12.50 3.36
C GLU A 160 12.13 -11.01 3.54
N THR A 161 12.59 -10.43 4.65
CA THR A 161 12.50 -8.99 4.91
C THR A 161 13.32 -8.19 3.90
N ARG A 162 12.74 -7.12 3.35
CA ARG A 162 13.37 -6.24 2.36
C ARG A 162 12.93 -4.79 2.54
N THR A 163 13.71 -3.88 1.94
CA THR A 163 13.38 -2.45 1.89
C THR A 163 12.09 -2.20 1.09
N SER A 164 11.32 -1.21 1.53
CA SER A 164 10.14 -0.74 0.79
C SER A 164 10.29 0.73 0.40
N GLN A 165 9.17 1.42 0.11
CA GLN A 165 9.15 2.85 -0.19
C GLN A 165 9.63 3.74 0.97
N TYR A 166 9.68 3.21 2.20
CA TYR A 166 10.14 3.97 3.36
C TYR A 166 11.66 4.11 3.33
N SER A 167 12.12 5.35 3.13
CA SER A 167 13.54 5.70 3.04
C SER A 167 13.79 7.04 3.73
N PRO A 168 13.94 7.04 5.07
CA PRO A 168 14.20 8.25 5.84
C PRO A 168 15.39 9.05 5.33
N GLY A 169 15.22 10.35 5.18
CA GLY A 169 16.27 11.27 4.68
C GLY A 169 16.40 11.32 3.16
N ASN A 170 15.62 10.53 2.42
CA ASN A 170 15.58 10.52 0.96
C ASN A 170 14.22 10.95 0.41
N GLU A 171 13.48 11.76 1.16
CA GLU A 171 12.16 12.27 0.78
C GLU A 171 12.25 13.11 -0.50
N VAL A 172 11.27 12.94 -1.39
CA VAL A 172 11.16 13.72 -2.63
C VAL A 172 9.80 14.41 -2.67
N PRO A 173 9.73 15.68 -2.24
CA PRO A 173 8.49 16.46 -2.24
C PRO A 173 7.94 16.67 -3.65
N GLU A 174 6.63 16.85 -3.76
CA GLU A 174 6.01 17.21 -5.04
C GLU A 174 6.53 18.59 -5.52
N LYS A 175 6.97 18.65 -6.79
CA LYS A 175 7.46 19.88 -7.43
C LYS A 175 6.35 20.78 -7.95
N SER A 176 5.24 20.19 -8.38
CA SER A 176 4.08 20.95 -8.89
C SER A 176 3.21 21.41 -7.74
N TRP A 177 2.91 22.70 -7.67
CA TRP A 177 2.04 23.27 -6.65
C TRP A 177 0.63 22.65 -6.67
N VAL A 178 0.12 22.31 -7.86
CA VAL A 178 -1.17 21.63 -8.03
C VAL A 178 -1.13 20.25 -7.35
N TYR A 179 -0.10 19.45 -7.62
CA TYR A 179 0.06 18.14 -7.01
C TYR A 179 0.30 18.25 -5.50
N ARG A 180 1.08 19.23 -5.06
CA ARG A 180 1.34 19.44 -3.64
C ARG A 180 0.04 19.76 -2.88
N ILE A 181 -0.80 20.65 -3.40
CA ILE A 181 -2.11 20.96 -2.82
C ILE A 181 -3.03 19.74 -2.88
N ALA A 182 -3.16 19.09 -4.05
CA ALA A 182 -4.04 17.94 -4.22
C ALA A 182 -3.68 16.81 -3.24
N LYS A 183 -2.39 16.45 -3.14
CA LYS A 183 -1.95 15.41 -2.21
C LYS A 183 -2.07 15.86 -0.76
N LYS A 184 -1.80 17.12 -0.44
CA LYS A 184 -1.98 17.65 0.93
C LYS A 184 -3.40 17.50 1.46
N PHE A 185 -4.42 17.55 0.60
CA PHE A 185 -5.82 17.43 1.03
C PHE A 185 -6.42 16.03 0.82
N PHE A 186 -5.99 15.31 -0.22
CA PHE A 186 -6.67 14.08 -0.65
C PHE A 186 -5.80 12.82 -0.61
N PHE A 187 -4.47 12.96 -0.56
CA PHE A 187 -3.52 11.84 -0.57
C PHE A 187 -2.37 12.13 0.40
N ASN A 188 -2.74 12.32 1.67
CA ASN A 188 -1.83 12.44 2.80
C ASN A 188 -2.04 11.24 3.75
N ASP A 189 -1.36 11.26 4.88
CA ASP A 189 -1.52 10.22 5.90
C ASP A 189 -2.67 10.47 6.89
N PHE A 190 -3.38 11.60 6.80
CA PHE A 190 -4.43 12.04 7.73
C PHE A 190 -3.99 12.05 9.20
N GLY A 191 -2.71 12.28 9.45
CA GLY A 191 -2.14 12.26 10.80
C GLY A 191 -2.01 10.85 11.38
N VAL A 192 -2.18 9.81 10.57
CA VAL A 192 -2.10 8.41 11.02
C VAL A 192 -0.75 8.09 11.61
N TYR A 193 0.34 8.72 11.19
CA TYR A 193 1.66 8.49 11.76
C TYR A 193 2.11 9.56 12.77
N ALA A 194 1.23 10.51 13.13
CA ALA A 194 1.63 11.60 14.02
C ALA A 194 2.07 11.07 15.40
N GLY A 195 3.29 11.39 15.81
CA GLY A 195 3.86 10.97 17.10
C GLY A 195 4.40 9.54 17.13
N THR A 196 4.50 8.89 15.97
CA THR A 196 5.15 7.58 15.79
C THR A 196 6.42 7.67 14.94
N ASP A 197 6.84 8.90 14.62
CA ASP A 197 7.98 9.24 13.77
C ASP A 197 9.30 9.32 14.56
#